data_AF-A0A2G5K041-F1
#
_entry.id   AF-A0A2G5K041-F1
#
_cell.length_a   1.000
_cell.length_b   1.000
_cell.length_c   1.000
_cell.angle_alpha   90.00
_cell.angle_beta   90.00
_cell.angle_gamma   90.00
#
_symmetry.space_group_name_H-M   'P 1'
#
loop_
_entity.id
_entity.type
_entity.pdbx_description
1 polymer ?
#
loop_
_entity_poly.entity_id
_entity_poly.type
_entity_poly.pdbx_seq_one_letter_code
_entity_poly.pdbx_strand_id
1 'polypeptide(L)'
;MAKSAVILAGIAVVSLAACSGAGKSSKGPDEFAVVPTKPLTMPDDLSALPEPRPGTLSRVDQEPNKDAVIALGGNGAALDSNLVRSSEQALLRNAQRYGVDPSIRSTLAAEDLKQRKDNPPRVLERLVGQKSTIRAYTKFELNAELELLRLRRLGVRTPTAPPAE
;
A
#
# COMPACT_ATOMS: atom_id res chain seq x y z
N MET A 1 42.23 27.13 -16.08
CA MET A 1 41.02 27.98 -16.21
C MET A 1 39.80 27.24 -16.78
N ALA A 2 39.94 26.35 -17.77
CA ALA A 2 38.80 25.63 -18.37
C ALA A 2 37.98 24.75 -17.39
N LYS A 3 38.63 24.07 -16.44
CA LYS A 3 37.92 23.22 -15.45
C LYS A 3 37.06 24.02 -14.46
N SER A 4 37.52 25.19 -14.02
CA SER A 4 36.75 26.08 -13.13
C SER A 4 35.55 26.70 -13.86
N ALA A 5 35.68 27.01 -15.15
CA ALA A 5 34.58 27.53 -15.96
C ALA A 5 33.46 26.50 -16.15
N VAL A 6 33.81 25.22 -16.33
CA VAL A 6 32.82 24.12 -16.45
C VAL A 6 32.10 23.85 -15.13
N ILE A 7 32.79 23.92 -13.99
CA ILE A 7 32.18 23.76 -12.66
C ILE A 7 31.22 24.92 -12.37
N LEU A 8 31.61 26.15 -12.69
CA LEU A 8 30.78 27.33 -12.47
C LEU A 8 29.54 27.34 -13.37
N ALA A 9 29.68 26.91 -14.63
CA ALA A 9 28.57 26.74 -15.56
C ALA A 9 27.60 25.62 -15.11
N GLY A 10 28.12 24.51 -14.59
CA GLY A 10 27.30 23.42 -14.04
C GLY A 10 26.46 23.86 -12.83
N ILE A 11 27.05 24.64 -11.91
CA ILE A 11 26.34 25.19 -10.74
C ILE A 11 25.25 26.18 -11.17
N ALA A 12 25.51 27.03 -12.18
CA ALA A 12 24.55 27.98 -12.71
C ALA A 12 23.33 27.30 -13.37
N VAL A 13 23.55 26.19 -14.07
CA VAL A 13 22.45 25.41 -14.69
C VAL A 13 21.60 24.71 -13.63
N VAL A 14 22.21 24.17 -12.56
CA VAL A 14 21.48 23.52 -11.46
C VAL A 14 20.65 24.53 -10.64
N SER A 15 21.13 25.76 -10.47
CA SER A 15 20.42 26.80 -9.71
C SER A 15 19.22 27.39 -10.47
N LEU A 16 19.22 27.37 -11.82
CA LEU A 16 18.08 27.84 -12.62
C LEU A 16 16.89 26.87 -12.61
N ALA A 17 17.13 25.56 -12.52
CA ALA A 17 16.07 24.54 -12.48
C ALA A 17 15.34 24.46 -11.11
N ALA A 18 15.87 25.11 -10.07
CA ALA A 18 15.30 25.06 -8.73
C ALA A 18 14.05 25.94 -8.54
N CYS A 19 13.71 26.80 -9.51
CA CYS A 19 12.62 27.79 -9.36
C CYS A 19 11.36 27.53 -10.22
N SER A 20 11.28 26.41 -10.95
CA SER A 20 10.09 26.05 -11.72
C SER A 20 9.17 25.13 -10.91
N GLY A 21 8.51 25.65 -9.87
CA GLY A 21 7.69 24.80 -9.01
C GLY A 21 6.91 25.53 -7.93
N ALA A 22 6.15 26.57 -8.30
CA ALA A 22 5.16 27.14 -7.39
C ALA A 22 3.87 27.47 -8.15
N GLY A 23 3.22 26.42 -8.66
CA GLY A 23 1.81 26.51 -9.01
C GLY A 23 1.04 26.91 -7.75
N LYS A 24 0.33 28.04 -7.80
CA LYS A 24 -0.51 28.48 -6.68
C LYS A 24 -1.58 27.42 -6.46
N SER A 25 -1.41 26.56 -5.46
CA SER A 25 -2.54 25.78 -4.94
C SER A 25 -3.59 26.80 -4.49
N SER A 26 -4.80 26.69 -5.03
CA SER A 26 -5.94 27.50 -4.63
C SER A 26 -6.06 27.41 -3.11
N LYS A 27 -5.85 28.52 -2.41
CA LYS A 27 -6.04 28.64 -0.95
C LYS A 27 -7.53 28.84 -0.61
N GLY A 28 -8.42 28.23 -1.38
CA GLY A 28 -9.85 28.19 -1.11
C GLY A 28 -10.22 26.85 -0.48
N PRO A 29 -11.35 26.76 0.25
CA PRO A 29 -11.93 25.47 0.59
C PRO A 29 -12.15 24.68 -0.70
N ASP A 30 -11.64 23.46 -0.77
CA ASP A 30 -11.85 22.57 -1.91
C ASP A 30 -13.34 22.18 -1.95
N GLU A 31 -14.09 22.72 -2.92
CA GLU A 31 -15.50 22.41 -3.09
C GLU A 31 -15.75 20.93 -3.41
N PHE A 32 -14.75 20.21 -3.90
CA PHE A 32 -14.80 18.76 -4.14
C PHE A 32 -14.46 17.95 -2.89
N ALA A 33 -14.03 18.58 -1.80
CA ALA A 33 -13.87 17.92 -0.50
C ALA A 33 -15.22 17.71 0.22
N VAL A 34 -16.33 18.26 -0.30
CA VAL A 34 -17.67 18.00 0.25
C VAL A 34 -18.13 16.62 -0.19
N VAL A 35 -18.02 15.65 0.72
CA VAL A 35 -18.53 14.29 0.51
C VAL A 35 -20.01 14.24 0.94
N PRO A 36 -20.94 13.83 0.06
CA PRO A 36 -22.34 13.67 0.45
C PRO A 36 -22.46 12.55 1.47
N THR A 37 -23.18 12.80 2.57
CA THR A 37 -23.47 11.80 3.59
C THR A 37 -24.59 10.87 3.15
N LYS A 38 -24.65 9.68 3.76
CA LYS A 38 -25.78 8.75 3.58
C LYS A 38 -27.07 9.39 4.12
N PRO A 39 -28.24 9.05 3.56
CA PRO A 39 -29.52 9.56 4.05
C PRO A 39 -29.71 9.26 5.54
N LEU A 40 -30.33 10.21 6.25
CA LEU A 40 -30.74 10.01 7.63
C LEU A 40 -31.79 8.91 7.70
N THR A 41 -31.62 7.98 8.64
CA THR A 41 -32.58 6.91 8.92
C THR A 41 -33.17 7.13 10.30
N MET A 42 -34.51 7.10 10.37
CA MET A 42 -35.22 7.25 11.65
C MET A 42 -35.29 5.88 12.33
N PRO A 43 -34.88 5.76 13.60
CA PRO A 43 -35.01 4.51 14.33
C PRO A 43 -36.48 4.23 14.66
N ASP A 44 -36.83 2.95 14.83
CA ASP A 44 -38.19 2.51 15.14
C ASP A 44 -38.69 3.02 16.51
N ASP A 45 -37.76 3.28 17.44
CA ASP A 45 -38.03 3.78 18.78
C ASP A 45 -37.15 4.99 19.11
N LEU A 46 -37.79 6.13 19.36
CA LEU A 46 -37.15 7.39 19.75
C LEU A 46 -36.92 7.51 21.26
N SER A 47 -37.50 6.61 22.06
CA SER A 47 -37.34 6.58 23.51
C SER A 47 -36.13 5.76 23.96
N ALA A 48 -35.66 4.84 23.12
CA ALA A 48 -34.50 3.98 23.35
C ALA A 48 -33.27 4.42 22.52
N LEU A 49 -32.97 5.72 22.50
CA LEU A 49 -31.78 6.22 21.79
C LEU A 49 -30.50 5.81 22.55
N PRO A 50 -29.52 5.17 21.88
CA PRO A 50 -28.24 4.89 22.50
C PRO A 50 -27.52 6.21 22.85
N GLU A 51 -26.75 6.20 23.94
CA GLU A 51 -25.96 7.36 24.32
C GLU A 51 -25.03 7.81 23.19
N PRO A 52 -24.90 9.13 22.93
CA PRO A 52 -24.00 9.65 21.91
C PRO A 52 -22.58 9.14 22.13
N ARG A 53 -21.89 8.76 21.04
CA ARG A 53 -20.48 8.33 21.05
C ARG A 53 -19.61 9.33 20.27
N PRO A 54 -19.16 10.43 20.89
CA PRO A 54 -18.27 11.39 20.24
C PRO A 54 -16.98 10.72 19.73
N GLY A 55 -16.55 11.08 18.52
CA GLY A 55 -15.32 10.56 17.91
C GLY A 55 -15.43 9.18 17.27
N THR A 56 -16.59 8.51 17.36
CA THR A 56 -16.85 7.30 16.57
C THR A 56 -17.42 7.65 15.20
N LEU A 57 -17.24 6.75 14.23
CA LEU A 57 -17.85 6.84 12.90
C LEU A 57 -19.37 7.05 13.01
N SER A 58 -19.87 8.03 12.25
CA SER A 58 -21.30 8.30 12.16
C SER A 58 -21.96 7.33 11.17
N ARG A 59 -23.22 6.98 11.43
CA ARG A 59 -24.02 6.13 10.51
C ARG A 59 -24.24 6.77 9.14
N VAL A 60 -24.14 8.10 9.08
CA VAL A 60 -24.28 8.87 7.84
C VAL A 60 -22.97 9.04 7.09
N ASP A 61 -21.84 8.60 7.66
CA ASP A 61 -20.56 8.68 6.98
C ASP A 61 -20.50 7.65 5.83
N GLN A 62 -19.83 8.04 4.74
CA GLN A 62 -19.60 7.13 3.62
C GLN A 62 -18.56 6.08 4.02
N GLU A 63 -18.78 4.83 3.62
CA GLU A 63 -17.81 3.75 3.81
C GLU A 63 -17.55 3.08 2.45
N PRO A 64 -16.81 3.74 1.53
CA PRO A 64 -16.77 3.35 0.11
C PRO A 64 -16.41 1.89 -0.13
N ASN A 65 -15.47 1.35 0.65
CA ASN A 65 -15.06 -0.05 0.55
C ASN A 65 -16.17 -1.00 0.99
N LYS A 66 -16.88 -0.69 2.11
CA LYS A 66 -17.98 -1.53 2.58
C LYS A 66 -19.18 -1.45 1.66
N ASP A 67 -19.49 -0.25 1.18
CA ASP A 67 -20.59 -0.01 0.25
C ASP A 67 -20.35 -0.74 -1.08
N ALA A 68 -19.11 -0.71 -1.60
CA ALA A 68 -18.73 -1.49 -2.79
C ALA A 68 -18.83 -3.01 -2.55
N VAL A 69 -18.36 -3.52 -1.40
CA VAL A 69 -18.48 -4.94 -1.05
C VAL A 69 -19.95 -5.37 -0.99
N ILE A 70 -20.81 -4.58 -0.34
CA ILE A 70 -22.24 -4.86 -0.23
C ILE A 70 -22.91 -4.84 -1.62
N ALA A 71 -22.58 -3.85 -2.46
CA ALA A 71 -23.11 -3.74 -3.81
C ALA A 71 -22.72 -4.95 -4.70
N LEU A 72 -21.55 -5.53 -4.47
CA LEU A 72 -21.08 -6.75 -5.13
C LEU A 72 -21.65 -8.05 -4.49
N GLY A 73 -22.56 -7.95 -3.52
CA GLY A 73 -23.18 -9.09 -2.83
C GLY A 73 -22.35 -9.69 -1.69
N GLY A 74 -21.28 -9.00 -1.26
CA GLY A 74 -20.44 -9.40 -0.13
C GLY A 74 -20.97 -8.90 1.23
N ASN A 75 -20.26 -9.25 2.29
CA ASN A 75 -20.57 -8.80 3.66
C ASN A 75 -19.61 -7.68 4.08
N GLY A 76 -20.12 -6.44 4.18
CA GLY A 76 -19.32 -5.28 4.60
C GLY A 76 -18.72 -5.40 6.01
N ALA A 77 -19.40 -6.11 6.93
CA ALA A 77 -18.90 -6.31 8.30
C ALA A 77 -17.63 -7.20 8.33
N ALA A 78 -17.34 -7.94 7.27
CA ALA A 78 -16.09 -8.71 7.17
C ALA A 78 -14.85 -7.81 7.07
N LEU A 79 -15.01 -6.54 6.66
CA LEU A 79 -13.91 -5.57 6.60
C LEU A 79 -13.54 -5.02 7.97
N ASP A 80 -14.44 -5.08 8.95
CA ASP A 80 -14.18 -4.66 10.32
C ASP A 80 -13.58 -5.77 11.19
N SER A 81 -13.66 -7.03 10.73
CA SER A 81 -13.20 -8.18 11.48
C SER A 81 -11.74 -8.51 11.15
N ASN A 82 -10.87 -8.47 12.16
CA ASN A 82 -9.56 -9.13 12.12
C ASN A 82 -9.64 -10.61 12.52
N LEU A 83 -10.86 -11.15 12.64
CA LEU A 83 -11.11 -12.51 13.09
C LEU A 83 -11.19 -13.45 11.89
N VAL A 84 -10.48 -14.57 12.00
CA VAL A 84 -10.59 -15.68 11.05
C VAL A 84 -12.01 -16.23 11.08
N ARG A 85 -12.64 -16.37 9.90
CA ARG A 85 -13.99 -16.90 9.80
C ARG A 85 -14.01 -18.41 10.06
N SER A 86 -15.12 -18.95 10.57
CA SER A 86 -15.28 -20.40 10.76
C SER A 86 -15.03 -21.20 9.48
N SER A 87 -15.45 -20.67 8.33
CA SER A 87 -15.22 -21.23 6.99
C SER A 87 -13.74 -21.30 6.59
N GLU A 88 -12.88 -20.46 7.15
CA GLU A 88 -11.44 -20.39 6.83
C GLU A 88 -10.60 -21.33 7.69
N GLN A 89 -11.16 -21.85 8.79
CA GLN A 89 -10.42 -22.68 9.73
C GLN A 89 -9.87 -23.96 9.09
N ALA A 90 -10.61 -24.57 8.15
CA ALA A 90 -10.14 -25.76 7.45
C ALA A 90 -8.90 -25.47 6.58
N LEU A 91 -8.89 -24.31 5.91
CA LEU A 91 -7.74 -23.85 5.13
C LEU A 91 -6.54 -23.57 6.04
N LEU A 92 -6.74 -22.88 7.16
CA LEU A 92 -5.67 -22.61 8.12
C LEU A 92 -5.09 -23.89 8.70
N ARG A 93 -5.92 -24.85 9.13
CA ARG A 93 -5.44 -26.15 9.61
C ARG A 93 -4.56 -26.85 8.58
N ASN A 94 -4.98 -26.83 7.31
CA ASN A 94 -4.19 -27.42 6.24
C ASN A 94 -2.89 -26.66 5.98
N ALA A 95 -2.92 -25.32 5.98
CA ALA A 95 -1.74 -24.48 5.79
C ALA A 95 -0.71 -24.65 6.93
N GLN A 96 -1.19 -24.80 8.17
CA GLN A 96 -0.37 -24.93 9.38
C GLN A 96 0.03 -26.38 9.69
N ARG A 97 -0.28 -27.35 8.81
CA ARG A 97 -0.09 -28.79 9.06
C ARG A 97 1.36 -29.20 9.37
N TYR A 98 2.34 -28.39 8.95
CA TYR A 98 3.76 -28.63 9.21
C TYR A 98 4.32 -27.78 10.36
N GLY A 99 3.44 -27.13 11.13
CA GLY A 99 3.81 -26.20 12.19
C GLY A 99 4.02 -24.77 11.68
N VAL A 100 3.89 -23.81 12.60
CA VAL A 100 4.21 -22.40 12.38
C VAL A 100 5.06 -21.94 13.53
N ASP A 101 6.22 -21.35 13.21
CA ASP A 101 7.05 -20.71 14.22
C ASP A 101 6.35 -19.43 14.72
N PRO A 102 6.00 -19.34 16.02
CA PRO A 102 5.34 -18.15 16.56
C PRO A 102 6.22 -16.89 16.52
N SER A 103 7.54 -17.06 16.42
CA SER A 103 8.53 -15.98 16.37
C SER A 103 8.87 -15.53 14.93
N ILE A 104 8.30 -16.16 13.89
CA ILE A 104 8.69 -15.90 12.50
C ILE A 104 8.59 -14.43 12.10
N ARG A 105 7.62 -13.69 12.65
CA ARG A 105 7.45 -12.25 12.36
C ARG A 105 8.58 -11.40 12.92
N SER A 106 9.01 -11.66 14.17
CA SER A 106 10.12 -10.93 14.76
C SER A 106 11.46 -11.31 14.12
N THR A 107 11.62 -12.59 13.77
CA THR A 107 12.81 -13.08 13.06
C THR A 107 12.93 -12.40 11.69
N LEU A 108 11.87 -12.43 10.87
CA LEU A 108 11.87 -11.78 9.56
C LEU A 108 12.10 -10.26 9.67
N ALA A 109 11.54 -9.59 10.67
CA ALA A 109 11.77 -8.15 10.87
C ALA A 109 13.24 -7.84 11.20
N ALA A 110 13.89 -8.67 12.01
CA ALA A 110 15.30 -8.51 12.34
C ALA A 110 16.21 -8.78 11.12
N GLU A 111 15.90 -9.82 10.35
CA GLU A 111 16.62 -10.17 9.12
C GLU A 111 16.45 -9.10 8.03
N ASP A 112 15.23 -8.57 7.86
CA ASP A 112 14.92 -7.48 6.93
C ASP A 112 15.75 -6.23 7.22
N LEU A 113 15.80 -5.84 8.50
CA LEU A 113 16.61 -4.71 8.94
C LEU A 113 18.10 -4.93 8.64
N LYS A 114 18.61 -6.14 8.90
CA LYS A 114 19.99 -6.50 8.61
C LYS A 114 20.27 -6.43 7.10
N GLN A 115 19.42 -7.03 6.28
CA GLN A 115 19.53 -6.99 4.82
C GLN A 115 19.61 -5.56 4.28
N ARG A 116 18.77 -4.66 4.81
CA ARG A 116 18.77 -3.24 4.42
C ARG A 116 20.02 -2.48 4.86
N LYS A 117 20.58 -2.82 6.03
CA LYS A 117 21.84 -2.24 6.52
C LYS A 117 23.03 -2.69 5.69
N ASP A 118 23.06 -3.97 5.31
CA ASP A 118 24.16 -4.57 4.55
C ASP A 118 24.13 -4.16 3.06
N ASN A 119 22.98 -3.66 2.58
CA ASN A 119 22.78 -3.24 1.19
C ASN A 119 22.24 -1.79 1.11
N PRO A 120 23.03 -0.79 1.51
CA PRO A 120 22.58 0.60 1.55
C PRO A 120 22.40 1.18 0.13
N PRO A 121 21.49 2.17 -0.03
CA PRO A 121 21.36 2.90 -1.29
C PRO A 121 22.64 3.66 -1.65
N ARG A 122 22.84 3.92 -2.94
CA ARG A 122 24.00 4.68 -3.44
C ARG A 122 23.99 6.11 -2.89
N VAL A 123 25.17 6.73 -2.83
CA VAL A 123 25.32 8.11 -2.33
C VAL A 123 24.39 9.10 -3.05
N LEU A 124 24.29 9.02 -4.39
CA LEU A 124 23.41 9.89 -5.17
C LEU A 124 21.92 9.61 -4.92
N GLU A 125 21.53 8.34 -4.77
CA GLU A 125 20.14 7.96 -4.42
C GLU A 125 19.74 8.53 -3.05
N ARG A 126 20.67 8.50 -2.09
CA ARG A 126 20.50 9.11 -0.77
C ARG A 126 20.36 10.63 -0.83
N LEU A 127 21.15 11.30 -1.67
CA LEU A 127 21.14 12.76 -1.81
C LEU A 127 19.86 13.28 -2.45
N VAL A 128 19.27 12.55 -3.40
CA VAL A 128 18.02 12.92 -4.08
C VAL A 128 16.78 12.40 -3.32
N GLY A 129 16.96 11.79 -2.14
CA GLY A 129 15.86 11.26 -1.33
C GLY A 129 15.17 10.03 -1.95
N GLN A 130 15.74 9.42 -2.98
CA GLN A 130 15.22 8.20 -3.56
C GLN A 130 15.57 7.00 -2.68
N LYS A 131 14.57 6.51 -1.95
CA LYS A 131 14.67 5.24 -1.21
C LYS A 131 14.46 4.10 -2.20
N SER A 132 15.52 3.57 -2.81
CA SER A 132 15.41 2.37 -3.64
C SER A 132 15.30 1.11 -2.77
N THR A 133 14.15 0.89 -2.11
CA THR A 133 13.90 -0.36 -1.36
C THR A 133 14.09 -1.59 -2.24
N ILE A 134 13.75 -1.48 -3.53
CA ILE A 134 13.93 -2.51 -4.56
C ILE A 134 15.39 -3.01 -4.61
N ARG A 135 16.37 -2.09 -4.49
CA ARG A 135 17.79 -2.43 -4.64
C ARG A 135 18.29 -3.42 -3.59
N ALA A 136 17.87 -3.27 -2.34
CA ALA A 136 18.26 -4.14 -1.24
C ALA A 136 17.82 -5.61 -1.46
N TYR A 137 16.81 -5.82 -2.30
CA TYR A 137 16.26 -7.15 -2.60
C TYR A 137 16.46 -7.59 -4.05
N THR A 138 17.28 -6.90 -4.84
CA THR A 138 17.59 -7.29 -6.23
C THR A 138 18.03 -8.74 -6.38
N LYS A 139 18.71 -9.31 -5.38
CA LYS A 139 19.13 -10.73 -5.38
C LYS A 139 17.97 -11.72 -5.19
N PHE A 140 16.84 -11.24 -4.67
CA PHE A 140 15.62 -12.03 -4.45
C PHE A 140 14.58 -11.77 -5.54
N GLU A 141 14.88 -10.92 -6.53
CA GLU A 141 14.00 -10.70 -7.66
C GLU A 141 13.95 -11.96 -8.52
N LEU A 142 12.73 -12.36 -8.86
CA LEU A 142 12.46 -13.47 -9.75
C LEU A 142 12.02 -12.91 -11.10
N ASN A 143 12.59 -13.44 -12.19
CA ASN A 143 12.10 -13.11 -13.53
C ASN A 143 10.74 -13.78 -13.73
N ALA A 144 9.68 -12.97 -13.77
CA ALA A 144 8.30 -13.43 -13.83
C ALA A 144 8.04 -14.32 -15.06
N GLU A 145 8.57 -13.97 -16.23
CA GLU A 145 8.38 -14.74 -17.47
C GLU A 145 9.10 -16.09 -17.41
N LEU A 146 10.33 -16.11 -16.92
CA LEU A 146 11.08 -17.35 -16.77
C LEU A 146 10.41 -18.29 -15.76
N GLU A 147 9.91 -17.75 -14.66
CA GLU A 147 9.20 -18.54 -13.65
C GLU A 147 7.87 -19.07 -14.17
N LEU A 148 7.11 -18.24 -14.89
CA LEU A 148 5.87 -18.64 -15.55
C LEU A 148 6.11 -19.81 -16.52
N LEU A 149 7.16 -19.73 -17.37
CA LEU A 149 7.56 -20.81 -18.26
C LEU A 149 8.00 -22.06 -17.50
N ARG A 150 8.71 -21.92 -16.37
CA ARG A 150 9.08 -23.04 -15.49
C ARG A 150 7.85 -23.74 -14.93
N LEU A 151 6.88 -22.99 -14.39
CA LEU A 151 5.65 -23.51 -13.81
C LEU A 151 4.77 -24.21 -14.85
N ARG A 152 4.64 -23.63 -16.05
CA ARG A 152 3.90 -24.24 -17.17
C ARG A 152 4.51 -25.56 -17.62
N ARG A 153 5.85 -25.64 -17.70
CA ARG A 153 6.55 -26.90 -18.01
C ARG A 153 6.34 -27.99 -16.95
N LEU A 154 6.13 -27.60 -15.70
CA LEU A 154 5.77 -28.51 -14.60
C LEU A 154 4.28 -28.88 -14.57
N GLY A 155 3.47 -28.39 -15.51
CA GLY A 155 2.03 -28.62 -15.55
C GLY A 155 1.24 -27.87 -14.47
N VAL A 156 1.86 -26.91 -13.78
CA VAL A 156 1.20 -26.08 -12.78
C VAL A 156 0.29 -25.08 -13.49
N ARG A 157 -0.96 -24.97 -13.04
CA ARG A 157 -1.89 -23.97 -13.56
C ARG A 157 -1.41 -22.57 -13.18
N THR A 158 -1.05 -21.77 -14.18
CA THR A 158 -0.68 -20.36 -14.03
C THR A 158 -1.81 -19.46 -14.56
N PRO A 159 -2.08 -18.30 -13.96
CA PRO A 159 -2.97 -17.29 -14.55
C PRO A 159 -2.45 -16.81 -15.91
N THR A 160 -3.33 -16.17 -16.69
CA THR A 160 -2.96 -15.56 -17.98
C THR A 160 -1.95 -14.43 -17.74
N ALA A 161 -0.83 -14.48 -18.48
CA ALA A 161 0.18 -13.41 -18.42
C ALA A 161 -0.37 -12.13 -19.06
N PRO A 162 0.01 -10.94 -18.58
CA PRO A 162 -0.31 -9.68 -19.26
C PRO A 162 0.25 -9.68 -20.70
N PRO A 163 -0.32 -8.89 -21.62
CA PRO A 163 0.22 -8.74 -22.96
C PRO A 163 1.67 -8.21 -22.88
N ALA A 164 2.52 -8.66 -23.81
CA ALA A 164 3.85 -8.10 -23.95
C ALA A 164 3.74 -6.62 -24.34
N GLU A 165 4.47 -5.75 -23.65
CA GLU A 165 4.67 -4.35 -24.02
C GLU A 165 5.61 -4.21 -25.23
#